data_AF-A0A662I4K2-F1
#
_entry.id   AF-A0A662I4K2-F1
#
_cell.length_a   1.000
_cell.length_b   1.000
_cell.length_c   1.000
_cell.angle_alpha   90.00
_cell.angle_beta   90.00
_cell.angle_gamma   90.00
#
_symmetry.space_group_name_H-M   'P 1'
#
loop_
_entity.id
_entity.type
_entity.pdbx_description
1 polymer ?
#
loop_
_entity_poly.entity_id
_entity_poly.type
_entity_poly.pdbx_seq_one_letter_code
_entity_poly.pdbx_strand_id
1 'polypeptide(L)'
;ILDATQNMNMGTNIYNSIEYGVAATASLSYFFLKKGLNVSLYVPGYEYFIPPLTGLRQFIIILKQLMNVNNGVGSVHDIGNVTKYRRYLVEYVPLIVMLTNVSPQIYTPVANLVKTYSGLIKSSRTQGVPMILVDVFPFKLEFEDYTGLALKVYKVEKELVYKKLASLGIYVIPWDFYSQSFSRVMGLLARLVK
;
A
#
# COMPACT_ATOMS: atom_id res chain seq x y z
N ILE A 1 3.92 1.55 3.21
CA ILE A 1 3.90 0.07 3.19
C ILE A 1 3.77 -0.36 1.74
N LEU A 2 4.70 -1.16 1.25
CA LEU A 2 4.60 -1.80 -0.05
C LEU A 2 4.30 -3.28 0.21
N ASP A 3 3.07 -3.72 -0.06
CA ASP A 3 2.77 -5.14 -0.05
C ASP A 3 3.67 -5.84 -1.07
N ALA A 4 4.47 -6.80 -0.61
CA ALA A 4 5.26 -7.69 -1.45
C ALA A 4 4.97 -9.15 -1.11
N THR A 5 3.72 -9.44 -0.72
CA THR A 5 3.22 -10.78 -0.47
C THR A 5 2.73 -11.44 -1.76
N GLN A 6 2.42 -12.74 -1.72
CA GLN A 6 1.90 -13.46 -2.89
C GLN A 6 0.62 -12.84 -3.49
N ASN A 7 -0.12 -12.04 -2.72
CA ASN A 7 -1.30 -11.31 -3.19
C ASN A 7 -0.98 -10.26 -4.29
N MET A 8 0.29 -9.87 -4.42
CA MET A 8 0.78 -8.94 -5.45
C MET A 8 1.27 -9.63 -6.72
N ASN A 9 1.25 -10.97 -6.79
CA ASN A 9 1.59 -11.75 -7.98
C ASN A 9 0.43 -11.77 -9.01
N MET A 10 -0.16 -10.61 -9.27
CA MET A 10 -1.20 -10.43 -10.30
C MET A 10 -0.59 -9.71 -11.51
N GLY A 11 -1.02 -10.11 -12.71
CA GLY A 11 -0.50 -9.67 -13.99
C GLY A 11 0.42 -10.70 -14.65
N THR A 12 1.27 -10.21 -15.56
CA THR A 12 2.20 -11.03 -16.35
C THR A 12 3.64 -10.88 -15.87
N ASN A 13 4.57 -11.68 -16.41
CA ASN A 13 6.00 -11.54 -16.14
C ASN A 13 6.58 -10.17 -16.56
N ILE A 14 5.89 -9.43 -17.42
CA ILE A 14 6.32 -8.10 -17.93
C ILE A 14 5.54 -6.97 -17.24
N TYR A 15 4.29 -7.23 -16.86
CA TYR A 15 3.39 -6.25 -16.26
C TYR A 15 2.75 -6.86 -15.03
N ASN A 16 3.38 -6.72 -13.87
CA ASN A 16 2.86 -7.25 -12.61
C ASN A 16 2.66 -6.15 -11.55
N SER A 17 1.76 -6.42 -10.61
CA SER A 17 1.38 -5.44 -9.59
C SER A 17 2.55 -5.07 -8.68
N ILE A 18 3.51 -5.98 -8.46
CA ILE A 18 4.66 -5.73 -7.59
C ILE A 18 5.63 -4.72 -8.19
N GLU A 19 5.98 -4.82 -9.48
CA GLU A 19 6.86 -3.88 -10.18
C GLU A 19 6.27 -2.46 -10.18
N TYR A 20 4.98 -2.35 -10.49
CA TYR A 20 4.28 -1.05 -10.45
C TYR A 20 4.14 -0.52 -9.01
N GLY A 21 3.95 -1.41 -8.03
CA GLY A 21 4.01 -1.08 -6.61
C GLY A 21 5.38 -0.54 -6.18
N VAL A 22 6.48 -1.16 -6.65
CA VAL A 22 7.86 -0.72 -6.41
C VAL A 22 8.09 0.67 -7.00
N ALA A 23 7.76 0.87 -8.28
CA ALA A 23 7.92 2.15 -8.97
C ALA A 23 7.09 3.27 -8.32
N ALA A 24 5.85 2.97 -7.93
CA ALA A 24 4.98 3.88 -7.20
C ALA A 24 5.53 4.22 -5.81
N THR A 25 6.08 3.23 -5.09
CA THR A 25 6.70 3.43 -3.77
C THR A 25 7.93 4.31 -3.87
N ALA A 26 8.79 4.11 -4.88
CA ALA A 26 9.92 4.98 -5.15
C ALA A 26 9.48 6.43 -5.43
N SER A 27 8.48 6.59 -6.30
CA SER A 27 7.93 7.91 -6.65
C SER A 27 7.33 8.65 -5.44
N LEU A 28 6.57 7.94 -4.59
CA LEU A 28 6.00 8.48 -3.36
C LEU A 28 7.07 8.87 -2.36
N SER A 29 8.05 8.00 -2.16
CA SER A 29 9.17 8.26 -1.24
C SER A 29 9.93 9.50 -1.68
N TYR A 30 10.26 9.62 -2.97
CA TYR A 30 10.91 10.82 -3.51
C TYR A 30 10.07 12.08 -3.28
N PHE A 31 8.77 12.03 -3.58
CA PHE A 31 7.87 13.17 -3.40
C PHE A 31 7.80 13.65 -1.95
N PHE A 32 7.58 12.74 -1.00
CA PHE A 32 7.46 13.10 0.41
C PHE A 32 8.79 13.56 1.01
N LEU A 33 9.91 12.90 0.66
CA LEU A 33 11.24 13.31 1.09
C LEU A 33 11.63 14.68 0.53
N LYS A 34 11.25 14.99 -0.72
CA LYS A 34 11.48 16.31 -1.33
C LYS A 34 10.69 17.42 -0.62
N LYS A 35 9.55 17.09 -0.01
CA LYS A 35 8.78 17.98 0.87
C LYS A 35 9.36 18.10 2.29
N GLY A 36 10.49 17.44 2.58
CA GLY A 36 11.13 17.45 3.89
C GLY A 36 10.48 16.52 4.92
N LEU A 37 9.50 15.70 4.54
CA LEU A 37 8.83 14.78 5.45
C LEU A 37 9.72 13.59 5.79
N ASN A 38 9.56 13.05 7.00
CA ASN A 38 10.16 11.79 7.39
C ASN A 38 9.41 10.63 6.72
N VAL A 39 10.14 9.76 6.02
CA VAL A 39 9.57 8.59 5.34
C VAL A 39 10.22 7.33 5.90
N SER A 40 9.38 6.41 6.39
CA SER A 40 9.75 5.02 6.66
C SER A 40 9.20 4.12 5.55
N LEU A 41 9.86 3.00 5.32
CA LEU A 41 9.39 1.96 4.41
C LEU A 41 9.25 0.64 5.17
N TYR A 42 8.13 -0.03 4.97
CA TYR A 42 7.93 -1.41 5.38
C TYR A 42 7.47 -2.22 4.17
N VAL A 43 8.13 -3.36 3.94
CA VAL A 43 7.86 -4.29 2.83
C VAL A 43 7.55 -5.67 3.43
N PRO A 44 6.28 -5.98 3.76
CA PRO A 44 5.87 -7.33 4.17
C PRO A 44 6.17 -8.35 3.05
N GLY A 45 6.47 -9.59 3.45
CA GLY A 45 7.01 -10.63 2.58
C GLY A 45 8.54 -10.75 2.66
N TYR A 46 9.24 -9.61 2.56
CA TYR A 46 10.72 -9.56 2.71
C TYR A 46 11.16 -9.18 4.14
N GLU A 47 10.22 -8.83 5.01
CA GLU A 47 10.46 -8.29 6.36
C GLU A 47 11.42 -7.07 6.38
N TYR A 48 11.50 -6.33 5.28
CA TYR A 48 12.31 -5.11 5.25
C TYR A 48 11.63 -3.98 5.98
N PHE A 49 12.38 -3.33 6.86
CA PHE A 49 11.98 -2.11 7.52
C PHE A 49 13.10 -1.07 7.47
N ILE A 50 12.77 0.10 6.94
CA ILE A 50 13.64 1.27 6.93
C ILE A 50 13.03 2.27 7.91
N PRO A 51 13.75 2.66 8.98
CA PRO A 51 13.26 3.62 9.95
C PRO A 51 13.01 5.01 9.32
N PRO A 52 12.15 5.83 9.93
CA PRO A 52 11.81 7.15 9.41
C PRO A 52 13.03 8.08 9.44
N LEU A 53 13.39 8.62 8.27
CA LEU A 53 14.37 9.69 8.09
C LEU A 53 13.92 10.61 6.94
N THR A 54 14.63 11.71 6.71
CA THR A 54 14.35 12.69 5.65
C THR A 54 15.54 12.87 4.68
N GLY A 55 15.29 13.55 3.55
CA GLY A 55 16.31 13.95 2.58
C GLY A 55 16.75 12.88 1.58
N LEU A 56 17.68 13.27 0.69
CA LEU A 56 18.13 12.45 -0.44
C LEU A 56 18.82 11.14 -0.01
N ARG A 57 19.56 11.17 1.10
CA ARG A 57 20.21 9.97 1.65
C ARG A 57 19.19 8.89 1.98
N GLN A 58 18.05 9.27 2.54
CA GLN A 58 16.96 8.33 2.84
C GLN A 58 16.36 7.75 1.56
N PHE A 59 16.18 8.58 0.52
CA PHE A 59 15.67 8.11 -0.76
C PHE A 59 16.58 7.03 -1.37
N ILE A 60 17.90 7.22 -1.31
CA ILE A 60 18.88 6.24 -1.83
C ILE A 60 18.78 4.92 -1.06
N ILE A 61 18.62 4.95 0.28
CA ILE A 61 18.46 3.75 1.10
C ILE A 61 17.17 3.00 0.69
N ILE A 62 16.06 3.73 0.55
CA ILE A 62 14.79 3.18 0.10
C ILE A 62 14.93 2.54 -1.29
N LEU A 63 15.53 3.25 -2.24
CA LEU A 63 15.67 2.79 -3.62
C LEU A 63 16.50 1.50 -3.69
N LYS A 64 17.64 1.44 -2.98
CA LYS A 64 18.47 0.23 -2.91
C LYS A 64 17.70 -0.97 -2.37
N GLN A 65 16.84 -0.75 -1.37
CA GLN A 65 16.04 -1.83 -0.80
C GLN A 65 14.95 -2.31 -1.76
N LEU A 66 14.30 -1.36 -2.45
CA LEU A 66 13.28 -1.66 -3.45
C LEU A 66 13.82 -2.44 -4.65
N MET A 67 15.08 -2.25 -5.05
CA MET A 67 15.73 -3.03 -6.12
C MET A 67 15.86 -4.52 -5.80
N ASN A 68 15.68 -4.94 -4.55
CA ASN A 68 15.70 -6.34 -4.15
C ASN A 68 14.30 -6.98 -4.13
N VAL A 69 13.26 -6.21 -4.43
CA VAL A 69 11.86 -6.66 -4.42
C VAL A 69 11.45 -6.98 -5.85
N ASN A 70 11.50 -8.26 -6.21
CA ASN A 70 11.28 -8.71 -7.58
C ASN A 70 9.97 -9.49 -7.76
N ASN A 71 9.44 -10.06 -6.68
CA ASN A 71 8.24 -10.90 -6.72
C ASN A 71 7.52 -10.86 -5.37
N GLY A 72 6.22 -11.20 -5.38
CA GLY A 72 5.46 -11.39 -4.16
C GLY A 72 5.88 -12.67 -3.44
N VAL A 73 6.38 -12.54 -2.23
CA VAL A 73 6.86 -13.62 -1.35
C VAL A 73 6.23 -13.54 0.02
N GLY A 74 6.07 -14.67 0.71
CA GLY A 74 5.44 -14.70 2.03
C GLY A 74 3.92 -14.53 1.98
N SER A 75 3.33 -14.29 3.15
CA SER A 75 1.88 -14.35 3.37
C SER A 75 1.28 -12.96 3.56
N VAL A 76 0.05 -12.75 3.10
CA VAL A 76 -0.72 -11.50 3.33
C VAL A 76 -0.82 -11.14 4.81
N HIS A 77 -0.76 -12.15 5.69
CA HIS A 77 -0.75 -11.95 7.14
C HIS A 77 0.51 -11.21 7.64
N ASP A 78 1.60 -11.22 6.88
CA ASP A 78 2.85 -10.53 7.23
C ASP A 78 2.67 -9.01 7.27
N ILE A 79 1.64 -8.46 6.63
CA ILE A 79 1.28 -7.03 6.72
C ILE A 79 1.12 -6.59 8.18
N GLY A 80 0.56 -7.45 9.04
CA GLY A 80 0.36 -7.17 10.46
C GLY A 80 1.67 -7.04 11.26
N ASN A 81 2.78 -7.58 10.74
CA ASN A 81 4.08 -7.59 11.42
C ASN A 81 4.72 -6.20 11.51
N VAL A 82 4.18 -5.19 10.81
CA VAL A 82 4.59 -3.79 10.98
C VAL A 82 4.48 -3.32 12.45
N THR A 83 3.61 -3.97 13.23
CA THR A 83 3.41 -3.73 14.66
C THR A 83 4.64 -4.05 15.52
N LYS A 84 5.57 -4.89 15.03
CA LYS A 84 6.91 -5.11 15.63
C LYS A 84 7.67 -3.77 15.77
N TYR A 85 7.40 -2.81 14.89
CA TYR A 85 8.00 -1.48 14.87
C TYR A 85 7.16 -0.42 15.61
N ARG A 86 6.37 -0.85 16.61
CA ARG A 86 5.45 0.00 17.41
C ARG A 86 6.06 1.32 17.90
N ARG A 87 7.35 1.33 18.24
CA ARG A 87 8.05 2.54 18.70
C ARG A 87 7.90 3.67 17.68
N TYR A 88 8.14 3.39 16.41
CA TYR A 88 8.04 4.40 15.34
C TYR A 88 6.58 4.79 15.04
N LEU A 89 5.64 3.85 15.20
CA LEU A 89 4.21 4.15 15.01
C LEU A 89 3.69 5.11 16.09
N VAL A 90 4.12 4.92 17.34
CA VAL A 90 3.71 5.77 18.47
C VAL A 90 4.45 7.11 18.47
N GLU A 91 5.76 7.11 18.18
CA GLU A 91 6.61 8.32 18.22
C GLU A 91 6.25 9.30 17.09
N TYR A 92 5.97 8.81 15.89
CA TYR A 92 5.73 9.66 14.71
C TYR A 92 4.25 9.81 14.33
N VAL A 93 3.35 8.96 14.84
CA VAL A 93 1.92 8.90 14.46
C VAL A 93 1.74 9.05 12.94
N PRO A 94 2.34 8.14 12.13
CA PRO A 94 2.49 8.39 10.70
C PRO A 94 1.18 8.23 9.94
N LEU A 95 1.02 9.02 8.87
CA LEU A 95 0.13 8.68 7.76
C LEU A 95 0.64 7.39 7.10
N ILE A 96 -0.20 6.36 7.05
CA ILE A 96 0.14 5.09 6.41
C ILE A 96 -0.40 5.09 4.98
N VAL A 97 0.50 5.13 4.00
CA VAL A 97 0.17 4.80 2.61
C VAL A 97 0.52 3.34 2.35
N MET A 98 -0.46 2.52 2.01
CA MET A 98 -0.29 1.11 1.66
C MET A 98 -0.53 0.90 0.17
N LEU A 99 0.41 0.29 -0.52
CA LEU A 99 0.25 -0.16 -1.91
C LEU A 99 0.07 -1.68 -1.88
N THR A 100 -1.06 -2.18 -2.37
CA THR A 100 -1.40 -3.61 -2.36
C THR A 100 -2.43 -3.88 -3.46
N ASN A 101 -2.63 -5.14 -3.83
CA ASN A 101 -3.77 -5.58 -4.62
C ASN A 101 -4.93 -5.86 -3.66
N VAL A 102 -6.05 -5.17 -3.82
CA VAL A 102 -7.23 -5.42 -2.99
C VAL A 102 -7.91 -6.71 -3.39
N SER A 103 -7.86 -7.69 -2.51
CA SER A 103 -8.57 -8.96 -2.62
C SER A 103 -9.32 -9.25 -1.31
N PRO A 104 -10.27 -10.20 -1.26
CA PRO A 104 -10.93 -10.57 -0.01
C PRO A 104 -9.95 -10.95 1.12
N GLN A 105 -8.78 -11.47 0.77
CA GLN A 105 -7.74 -11.92 1.71
C GLN A 105 -7.06 -10.73 2.43
N ILE A 106 -7.02 -9.54 1.82
CA ILE A 106 -6.37 -8.35 2.39
C ILE A 106 -7.15 -7.78 3.58
N TYR A 107 -8.46 -8.05 3.65
CA TYR A 107 -9.33 -7.41 4.62
C TYR A 107 -8.93 -7.71 6.06
N THR A 108 -8.75 -8.98 6.41
CA THR A 108 -8.44 -9.38 7.79
C THR A 108 -7.09 -8.84 8.27
N PRO A 109 -5.97 -8.98 7.51
CA PRO A 109 -4.69 -8.39 7.89
C PRO A 109 -4.75 -6.87 8.06
N VAL A 110 -5.42 -6.16 7.15
CA VAL A 110 -5.55 -4.70 7.23
C VAL A 110 -6.45 -4.28 8.39
N ALA A 111 -7.57 -4.97 8.63
CA ALA A 111 -8.44 -4.71 9.77
C ALA A 111 -7.71 -4.91 11.11
N ASN A 112 -6.88 -5.95 11.20
CA ASN A 112 -6.04 -6.21 12.38
C ASN A 112 -4.97 -5.14 12.56
N LEU A 113 -4.37 -4.64 11.47
CA LEU A 113 -3.45 -3.52 11.50
C LEU A 113 -4.13 -2.25 12.01
N VAL A 114 -5.31 -1.90 11.47
CA VAL A 114 -6.09 -0.74 11.94
C VAL A 114 -6.45 -0.87 13.42
N LYS A 115 -6.92 -2.04 13.84
CA LYS A 115 -7.27 -2.32 15.24
C LYS A 115 -6.06 -2.17 16.16
N THR A 116 -4.93 -2.75 15.78
CA THR A 116 -3.69 -2.69 16.57
C THR A 116 -3.14 -1.27 16.65
N TYR A 117 -3.04 -0.58 15.51
CA TYR A 117 -2.60 0.81 15.46
C TYR A 117 -3.50 1.72 16.29
N SER A 118 -4.82 1.55 16.18
CA SER A 118 -5.79 2.28 17.01
C SER A 118 -5.57 1.99 18.49
N GLY A 119 -5.29 0.75 18.88
CA GLY A 119 -4.96 0.40 20.26
C GLY A 119 -3.68 1.07 20.77
N LEU A 120 -2.66 1.20 19.91
CA LEU A 120 -1.40 1.86 20.24
C LEU A 120 -1.54 3.38 20.40
N ILE A 121 -2.46 4.02 19.67
CA ILE A 121 -2.62 5.49 19.61
C ILE A 121 -3.83 5.99 20.42
N LYS A 122 -4.75 5.13 20.84
CA LYS A 122 -5.85 5.49 21.76
C LYS A 122 -5.38 6.08 23.10
N SER A 123 -4.11 5.92 23.47
CA SER A 123 -3.53 6.63 24.62
C SER A 123 -3.18 8.10 24.33
N SER A 124 -3.27 8.59 23.09
CA SER A 124 -2.78 9.92 22.71
C SER A 124 -3.69 10.85 21.88
N ARG A 125 -4.76 10.40 21.17
CA ARG A 125 -5.88 11.28 20.67
C ARG A 125 -6.95 10.56 19.83
N THR A 126 -8.08 11.23 19.65
CA THR A 126 -9.41 10.81 19.14
C THR A 126 -9.61 10.77 17.62
N GLN A 127 -8.62 10.39 16.81
CA GLN A 127 -8.83 10.24 15.36
C GLN A 127 -8.43 8.86 14.87
N GLY A 128 -9.23 8.31 13.94
CA GLY A 128 -8.98 7.02 13.30
C GLY A 128 -7.61 6.96 12.62
N VAL A 129 -7.19 5.76 12.24
CA VAL A 129 -5.88 5.54 11.61
C VAL A 129 -5.82 6.34 10.30
N PRO A 130 -4.88 7.30 10.16
CA PRO A 130 -4.70 8.01 8.89
C PRO A 130 -4.08 7.01 7.91
N MET A 131 -4.93 6.26 7.21
CA MET A 131 -4.53 5.23 6.28
C MET A 131 -5.14 5.45 4.91
N ILE A 132 -4.28 5.45 3.90
CA ILE A 132 -4.65 5.46 2.50
C ILE A 132 -4.15 4.16 1.89
N LEU A 133 -5.05 3.44 1.22
CA LEU A 133 -4.74 2.22 0.50
C LEU A 133 -4.83 2.49 -0.99
N VAL A 134 -3.77 2.22 -1.74
CA VAL A 134 -3.75 2.26 -3.20
C VAL A 134 -3.88 0.84 -3.70
N ASP A 135 -5.00 0.54 -4.37
CA ASP A 135 -5.23 -0.76 -5.00
C ASP A 135 -4.49 -0.82 -6.34
N VAL A 136 -3.39 -1.56 -6.38
CA VAL A 136 -2.55 -1.77 -7.55
C VAL A 136 -3.04 -3.03 -8.27
N PHE A 137 -3.86 -2.87 -9.32
CA PHE A 137 -4.45 -4.02 -10.00
C PHE A 137 -4.67 -3.78 -11.50
N PRO A 138 -4.23 -4.68 -12.40
CA PRO A 138 -4.31 -4.45 -13.84
C PRO A 138 -5.63 -4.97 -14.42
N PHE A 139 -6.74 -4.28 -14.12
CA PHE A 139 -8.08 -4.71 -14.58
C PHE A 139 -8.15 -4.98 -16.08
N LYS A 140 -7.54 -4.12 -16.89
CA LYS A 140 -7.62 -4.27 -18.35
C LYS A 140 -6.81 -5.46 -18.86
N LEU A 141 -5.67 -5.77 -18.24
CA LEU A 141 -4.80 -6.87 -18.65
C LEU A 141 -5.39 -8.23 -18.24
N GLU A 142 -5.89 -8.35 -17.01
CA GLU A 142 -6.41 -9.61 -16.47
C GLU A 142 -7.69 -10.07 -17.16
N PHE A 143 -8.49 -9.13 -17.66
CA PHE A 143 -9.81 -9.41 -18.22
C PHE A 143 -9.92 -9.12 -19.73
N GLU A 144 -8.80 -9.01 -20.45
CA GLU A 144 -8.78 -8.72 -21.89
C GLU A 144 -9.53 -9.81 -22.68
N ASP A 145 -9.33 -11.08 -22.31
CA ASP A 145 -9.93 -12.25 -22.98
C ASP A 145 -11.26 -12.71 -22.35
N TYR A 146 -11.69 -12.08 -21.26
CA TYR A 146 -12.87 -12.52 -20.51
C TYR A 146 -14.14 -11.81 -20.98
N THR A 147 -15.26 -12.54 -20.97
CA THR A 147 -16.58 -11.94 -21.22
C THR A 147 -16.87 -10.83 -20.20
N GLY A 148 -17.65 -9.83 -20.60
CA GLY A 148 -17.99 -8.70 -19.74
C GLY A 148 -18.70 -9.08 -18.43
N LEU A 149 -19.20 -10.31 -18.27
CA LEU A 149 -19.79 -10.81 -17.03
C LEU A 149 -18.73 -11.08 -15.95
N ALA A 150 -17.61 -11.73 -16.29
CA ALA A 150 -16.55 -12.06 -15.32
C ALA A 150 -15.93 -10.78 -14.73
N LEU A 151 -15.66 -9.79 -15.59
CA LEU A 151 -15.21 -8.46 -15.16
C LEU A 151 -16.21 -7.77 -14.23
N LYS A 152 -17.51 -7.89 -14.50
CA LYS A 152 -18.57 -7.31 -13.64
C LYS A 152 -18.60 -7.98 -12.27
N VAL A 153 -18.55 -9.31 -12.22
CA VAL A 153 -18.52 -10.07 -10.96
C VAL A 153 -17.32 -9.67 -10.13
N TYR A 154 -16.13 -9.63 -10.74
CA TYR A 154 -14.89 -9.28 -10.05
C TYR A 154 -14.91 -7.84 -9.52
N LYS A 155 -15.44 -6.88 -10.29
CA LYS A 155 -15.62 -5.50 -9.82
C LYS A 155 -16.55 -5.43 -8.61
N VAL A 156 -17.66 -6.18 -8.61
CA VAL A 156 -18.57 -6.25 -7.47
C VAL A 156 -17.86 -6.82 -6.23
N GLU A 157 -17.08 -7.88 -6.38
CA GLU A 157 -16.30 -8.45 -5.27
C GLU A 157 -15.30 -7.45 -4.69
N LYS A 158 -14.52 -6.75 -5.52
CA LYS A 158 -13.60 -5.70 -5.07
C LYS A 158 -14.36 -4.54 -4.41
N GLU A 159 -15.50 -4.11 -4.95
CA GLU A 159 -16.33 -3.05 -4.36
C GLU A 159 -16.83 -3.43 -2.95
N LEU A 160 -17.19 -4.70 -2.72
CA LEU A 160 -17.56 -5.17 -1.39
C LEU A 160 -16.38 -5.05 -0.40
N VAL A 161 -15.17 -5.38 -0.85
CA VAL A 161 -13.97 -5.21 -0.02
C VAL A 161 -13.67 -3.72 0.21
N TYR A 162 -13.80 -2.86 -0.80
CA TYR A 162 -13.64 -1.41 -0.63
C TYR A 162 -14.60 -0.84 0.39
N LYS A 163 -15.89 -1.22 0.35
CA LYS A 163 -16.89 -0.77 1.33
C LYS A 163 -16.52 -1.22 2.75
N LYS A 164 -16.04 -2.46 2.91
CA LYS A 164 -15.56 -2.96 4.19
C LYS A 164 -14.34 -2.18 4.70
N LEU A 165 -13.36 -1.90 3.83
CA LEU A 165 -12.18 -1.09 4.19
C LEU A 165 -12.56 0.36 4.54
N ALA A 166 -13.47 0.97 3.78
CA ALA A 166 -13.98 2.31 4.05
C ALA A 166 -14.70 2.40 5.40
N SER A 167 -15.41 1.34 5.81
CA SER A 167 -16.04 1.28 7.14
C SER A 167 -15.03 1.32 8.31
N LEU A 168 -13.76 1.02 8.04
CA LEU A 168 -12.65 1.14 9.00
C LEU A 168 -11.97 2.53 8.96
N GLY A 169 -12.48 3.46 8.16
CA GLY A 169 -11.89 4.79 7.96
C GLY A 169 -10.74 4.84 6.96
N ILE A 170 -10.51 3.76 6.19
CA ILE A 170 -9.44 3.69 5.20
C ILE A 170 -9.91 4.33 3.89
N TYR A 171 -9.12 5.26 3.36
CA TYR A 171 -9.39 5.82 2.03
C TYR A 171 -8.74 4.94 0.95
N VAL A 172 -9.56 4.32 0.09
CA VAL A 172 -9.07 3.44 -0.98
C VAL A 172 -9.00 4.18 -2.32
N ILE A 173 -7.85 4.12 -2.99
CA ILE A 173 -7.64 4.69 -4.32
C ILE A 173 -7.42 3.53 -5.30
N PRO A 174 -8.40 3.21 -6.16
CA PRO A 174 -8.21 2.22 -7.22
C PRO A 174 -7.24 2.75 -8.28
N TRP A 175 -6.24 1.94 -8.63
CA TRP A 175 -5.27 2.25 -9.67
C TRP A 175 -5.09 1.06 -10.62
N ASP A 176 -5.70 1.19 -11.80
CA ASP A 176 -5.41 0.32 -12.92
C ASP A 176 -4.13 0.78 -13.61
N PHE A 177 -3.02 0.17 -13.24
CA PHE A 177 -1.69 0.58 -13.72
C PHE A 177 -1.46 0.31 -15.20
N TYR A 178 -2.27 -0.55 -15.82
CA TYR A 178 -2.18 -0.80 -17.26
C TYR A 178 -2.86 0.31 -18.08
N SER A 179 -3.93 0.90 -17.55
CA SER A 179 -4.70 1.94 -18.25
C SER A 179 -4.50 3.37 -17.73
N GLN A 180 -3.91 3.54 -16.54
CA GLN A 180 -3.79 4.83 -15.87
C GLN A 180 -2.37 5.13 -15.39
N SER A 181 -1.90 6.36 -15.64
CA SER A 181 -0.64 6.84 -15.09
C SER A 181 -0.71 7.03 -13.58
N PHE A 182 0.40 6.74 -12.89
CA PHE A 182 0.52 6.96 -11.43
C PHE A 182 0.37 8.43 -11.02
N SER A 183 0.60 9.38 -11.93
CA SER A 183 0.43 10.82 -11.68
C SER A 183 -0.95 11.20 -11.15
N ARG A 184 -2.00 10.47 -11.55
CA ARG A 184 -3.37 10.65 -11.02
C ARG A 184 -3.44 10.33 -9.53
N VAL A 185 -2.86 9.20 -9.12
CA VAL A 185 -2.82 8.76 -7.72
C VAL A 185 -2.00 9.75 -6.89
N MET A 186 -0.86 10.20 -7.41
CA MET A 186 -0.04 11.25 -6.79
C MET A 186 -0.83 12.55 -6.57
N GLY A 187 -1.62 12.99 -7.56
CA GLY A 187 -2.46 14.18 -7.43
C GLY A 187 -3.53 14.06 -6.33
N LEU A 188 -4.12 12.87 -6.16
CA LEU A 188 -5.07 12.61 -5.07
C LEU A 188 -4.36 12.60 -3.71
N LEU A 189 -3.23 11.91 -3.60
CA LEU A 189 -2.44 11.84 -2.37
C LEU A 189 -1.94 13.23 -1.94
N ALA A 190 -1.47 14.05 -2.89
CA ALA A 190 -1.01 15.41 -2.60
C ALA A 190 -2.11 16.32 -2.03
N ARG A 191 -3.40 16.05 -2.29
CA ARG A 191 -4.52 16.79 -1.71
C ARG A 191 -4.88 16.33 -0.29
N LEU A 192 -4.58 15.07 0.01
CA LEU A 192 -4.85 14.46 1.32
C LEU A 192 -3.72 14.74 2.33
N VAL A 193 -2.51 14.96 1.85
CA VAL A 193 -1.33 15.34 2.67
C VAL A 193 -1.14 16.85 2.58
N LYS A 194 -1.80 17.59 3.46
CA LYS A 194 -1.61 19.04 3.65
C LYS A 194 -0.62 19.32 4.77
#